data_AF-A0A4D6HA30-F1
#
_entry.id   AF-A0A4D6HA30-F1
#
_cell.length_a   1.000
_cell.length_b   1.000
_cell.length_c   1.000
_cell.angle_alpha   90.00
_cell.angle_beta   90.00
_cell.angle_gamma   90.00
#
_symmetry.space_group_name_H-M   'P 1'
#
loop_
_entity.id
_entity.type
_entity.pdbx_description
1 polymer ?
#
loop_
_entity_poly.entity_id
_entity_poly.type
_entity_poly.pdbx_seq_one_letter_code
_entity_poly.pdbx_strand_id
1 'polypeptide(L)'
;MSPSPPFVDLETRTFDFEQIWTEAYPLLGLILLFAVVGLVPIVLGVASSTVFGLLFVVIGQLILAVGTGVVLIYVVARGIQLSGV
;
A
#
# COMPACT_ATOMS: atom_id res chain seq x y z
N MET A 1 -27.22 2.78 19.14
CA MET A 1 -26.50 3.96 18.61
C MET A 1 -26.12 3.60 17.19
N SER A 2 -26.47 4.42 16.20
CA SER A 2 -25.98 4.20 14.83
C SER A 2 -24.47 4.42 14.81
N PRO A 3 -23.67 3.57 14.13
CA PRO A 3 -22.23 3.80 14.02
C PRO A 3 -21.99 5.18 13.40
N SER A 4 -21.10 5.97 13.99
CA SER A 4 -20.65 7.21 13.36
C SER A 4 -19.96 6.86 12.03
N PRO A 5 -20.25 7.59 10.94
CA PRO A 5 -19.60 7.35 9.66
C PRO A 5 -18.08 7.59 9.79
N PRO A 6 -17.24 6.72 9.19
CA PRO A 6 -15.80 6.87 9.28
C PRO A 6 -15.34 8.19 8.63
N PHE A 7 -14.29 8.80 9.18
CA PHE A 7 -13.64 10.03 8.70
C PHE A 7 -14.45 11.33 8.82
N VAL A 8 -15.64 11.29 9.42
CA VAL A 8 -16.50 12.47 9.59
C VAL A 8 -16.83 12.64 11.05
N ASP A 9 -16.46 13.79 11.61
CA ASP A 9 -16.92 14.20 12.92
C ASP A 9 -18.37 14.70 12.82
N LEU A 10 -19.29 13.98 13.48
CA LEU A 10 -20.71 14.30 13.48
C LEU A 10 -21.05 15.57 14.27
N GLU A 11 -20.19 15.98 15.20
CA GLU A 11 -20.41 17.13 16.08
C GLU A 11 -20.05 18.43 15.35
N THR A 12 -18.94 18.44 14.62
CA THR A 12 -18.48 19.61 13.84
C THR A 12 -18.88 19.57 12.36
N ARG A 13 -19.37 18.41 11.88
CA ARG A 13 -19.59 18.12 10.44
C ARG A 13 -18.36 18.35 9.58
N THR A 14 -17.17 18.13 10.16
CA THR A 14 -15.89 18.28 9.46
C THR A 14 -15.22 16.93 9.22
N PHE A 15 -14.21 16.93 8.34
CA PHE A 15 -13.37 15.76 8.13
C PHE A 15 -12.40 15.57 9.29
N ASP A 16 -12.37 14.35 9.81
CA ASP A 16 -11.37 13.94 10.80
C ASP A 16 -10.06 13.59 10.08
N PHE A 17 -9.23 14.61 9.86
CA PHE A 17 -7.92 14.45 9.23
C PHE A 17 -6.95 13.63 10.06
N GLU A 18 -7.11 13.59 11.39
CA GLU A 18 -6.27 12.79 12.27
C GLU A 18 -6.55 11.31 12.06
N GLN A 19 -7.83 10.93 11.95
CA GLN A 19 -8.23 9.58 11.58
C GLN A 19 -7.74 9.22 10.17
N ILE A 20 -7.89 10.10 9.17
CA ILE A 20 -7.40 9.84 7.80
C ILE A 20 -5.90 9.53 7.81
N TRP A 21 -5.10 10.32 8.51
CA TRP A 21 -3.66 10.09 8.59
C TRP A 21 -3.31 8.81 9.35
N THR A 22 -4.03 8.52 10.41
CA THR A 22 -3.87 7.27 11.18
C THR A 22 -4.12 6.06 10.31
N GLU A 23 -5.12 6.10 9.43
CA GLU A 23 -5.42 5.02 8.49
C GLU A 23 -4.48 4.96 7.28
N ALA A 24 -3.95 6.10 6.85
CA ALA A 24 -3.00 6.16 5.74
C ALA A 24 -1.60 5.64 6.12
N TYR A 25 -1.22 5.74 7.40
CA TYR A 25 0.14 5.39 7.85
C TYR A 25 0.53 3.93 7.58
N PRO A 26 -0.30 2.91 7.91
CA PRO A 26 0.02 1.52 7.57
C PRO A 26 0.09 1.28 6.06
N LEU A 27 -0.78 1.93 5.28
CA LEU A 27 -0.82 1.81 3.83
C LEU A 27 0.48 2.35 3.20
N LEU A 28 0.93 3.52 3.66
CA LEU A 28 2.21 4.11 3.26
C LEU A 28 3.38 3.17 3.59
N GLY A 29 3.36 2.56 4.77
CA GLY A 29 4.36 1.57 5.17
C GLY A 29 4.44 0.38 4.21
N LEU A 30 3.30 -0.19 3.83
CA LEU A 30 3.24 -1.31 2.88
C LEU A 30 3.71 -0.92 1.48
N ILE A 31 3.25 0.23 0.97
CA ILE A 31 3.66 0.73 -0.34
C ILE A 31 5.18 0.94 -0.37
N LEU A 32 5.73 1.62 0.64
CA LEU A 32 7.15 1.92 0.70
C LEU A 32 7.99 0.65 0.83
N LEU A 33 7.54 -0.32 1.63
CA LEU A 33 8.20 -1.62 1.75
C LEU A 33 8.34 -2.31 0.39
N PHE A 34 7.24 -2.52 -0.33
CA PHE A 34 7.29 -3.24 -1.60
C PHE A 34 7.96 -2.42 -2.70
N ALA A 35 7.77 -1.10 -2.71
CA ALA A 35 8.47 -0.22 -3.65
C ALA A 35 9.98 -0.32 -3.49
N VAL A 36 10.50 -0.21 -2.26
CA VAL A 36 11.95 -0.29 -2.00
C VAL A 36 12.48 -1.69 -2.32
N VAL A 37 11.82 -2.74 -1.82
CA VAL A 37 12.27 -4.13 -2.01
C VAL A 37 12.23 -4.54 -3.48
N GLY A 38 11.21 -4.13 -4.23
CA GLY A 38 11.09 -4.39 -5.66
C GLY A 38 12.04 -3.54 -6.52
N LEU A 39 12.34 -2.31 -6.08
CA LEU A 39 13.23 -1.42 -6.81
C LEU A 39 14.69 -1.89 -6.80
N VAL A 40 15.17 -2.46 -5.69
CA VAL A 40 16.55 -2.99 -5.57
C VAL A 40 16.93 -3.93 -6.73
N PRO A 41 16.21 -5.03 -6.98
CA PRO A 41 16.55 -5.93 -8.08
C PRO A 41 16.34 -5.27 -9.46
N ILE A 42 15.39 -4.35 -9.63
CA ILE A 42 15.23 -3.63 -10.90
C ILE A 42 16.46 -2.78 -11.20
N VAL A 43 16.95 -2.01 -10.23
CA VAL A 43 18.13 -1.15 -10.39
C VAL A 43 19.37 -1.99 -10.72
N LEU A 44 19.56 -3.11 -9.99
CA LEU A 44 20.65 -4.05 -10.27
C LEU A 44 20.53 -4.68 -11.66
N GLY A 45 19.31 -5.00 -12.09
CA GLY A 45 19.02 -5.57 -13.39
C GLY A 45 19.29 -4.60 -14.53
N VAL A 46 18.85 -3.35 -14.41
CA VAL A 46 19.04 -2.29 -15.42
C VAL A 46 20.51 -1.88 -15.54
N ALA A 47 21.27 -1.92 -14.44
CA ALA A 47 22.71 -1.69 -14.46
C ALA A 47 23.51 -2.80 -15.18
N SER A 48 22.88 -3.93 -15.51
CA SER A 48 23.49 -5.10 -16.13
C SER A 48 22.99 -5.31 -17.56
N SER A 49 23.89 -5.33 -18.54
CA SER A 49 23.56 -5.61 -19.95
C SER A 49 23.48 -7.10 -20.30
N THR A 50 23.35 -7.97 -19.29
CA THR A 50 23.40 -9.43 -19.44
C THR A 50 22.01 -10.06 -19.33
N VAL A 51 21.89 -11.32 -19.75
CA VAL A 51 20.67 -12.13 -19.51
C VAL A 51 20.30 -12.19 -18.02
N PHE A 52 21.28 -12.16 -17.12
CA PHE A 52 21.02 -12.11 -15.69
C PHE A 52 20.40 -10.77 -15.28
N GLY A 53 20.74 -9.66 -15.94
CA GLY A 53 20.09 -8.36 -15.75
C GLY A 53 18.58 -8.42 -16.00
N LEU A 54 18.16 -9.07 -17.09
CA LEU A 54 16.73 -9.32 -17.37
C LEU A 54 16.05 -10.13 -16.27
N LEU A 55 16.71 -11.19 -15.77
CA LEU A 55 16.16 -12.00 -14.68
C LEU A 55 15.92 -11.18 -13.41
N PHE A 56 16.87 -10.29 -13.06
CA PHE A 56 16.73 -9.38 -11.93
C PHE A 56 15.55 -8.40 -12.09
N VAL A 57 15.35 -7.84 -13.29
CA VAL A 57 14.18 -7.00 -13.59
C VAL A 57 12.89 -7.79 -13.43
N VAL A 58 12.81 -9.02 -13.94
CA VAL A 58 11.63 -9.88 -13.80
C VAL A 58 11.32 -10.18 -12.34
N ILE A 59 12.34 -10.49 -11.53
CA ILE A 59 12.18 -10.71 -10.08
C ILE A 59 11.64 -9.46 -9.40
N GLY A 60 12.19 -8.27 -9.72
CA GLY A 60 11.69 -7.02 -9.16
C GLY A 60 10.25 -6.71 -9.56
N GLN A 61 9.88 -6.93 -10.82
CA GLN A 61 8.50 -6.80 -11.28
C GLN A 61 7.56 -7.77 -10.57
N LEU A 62 8.00 -9.01 -10.34
CA LEU A 62 7.21 -9.99 -9.57
C LEU A 62 6.97 -9.52 -8.14
N ILE A 63 7.99 -8.97 -7.47
CA ILE A 63 7.87 -8.41 -6.12
C ILE A 63 6.86 -7.25 -6.12
N LEU A 64 6.95 -6.32 -7.08
CA LEU A 64 6.01 -5.20 -7.18
C LEU A 64 4.58 -5.67 -7.45
N ALA A 65 4.39 -6.67 -8.31
CA ALA A 65 3.08 -7.23 -8.60
C ALA A 65 2.44 -7.90 -7.37
N VAL A 66 3.20 -8.75 -6.68
CA VAL A 66 2.74 -9.38 -5.43
C VAL A 66 2.47 -8.33 -4.35
N GLY A 67 3.37 -7.36 -4.19
CA GLY A 67 3.24 -6.26 -3.25
C GLY A 67 1.99 -5.42 -3.49
N THR A 68 1.70 -5.11 -4.76
CA THR A 68 0.46 -4.43 -5.16
C THR A 68 -0.77 -5.23 -4.74
N GLY A 69 -0.77 -6.55 -4.98
CA GLY A 69 -1.85 -7.43 -4.54
C GLY A 69 -2.06 -7.38 -3.02
N VAL A 70 -0.97 -7.44 -2.24
CA VAL A 70 -1.02 -7.35 -0.78
C VAL A 70 -1.59 -5.99 -0.32
N VAL A 71 -1.13 -4.89 -0.92
CA VAL A 71 -1.62 -3.54 -0.61
C VAL A 71 -3.12 -3.43 -0.89
N LEU A 72 -3.60 -3.95 -2.03
CA LEU A 72 -5.02 -3.94 -2.37
C LEU A 72 -5.86 -4.77 -1.40
N ILE A 73 -5.38 -5.96 -1.01
CA ILE A 73 -6.04 -6.80 0.00
C ILE A 73 -6.14 -6.04 1.33
N TYR A 74 -5.06 -5.36 1.74
CA TYR A 74 -5.06 -4.54 2.96
C TYR A 74 -6.10 -3.42 2.90
N VAL A 75 -6.17 -2.69 1.79
CA VAL A 75 -7.18 -1.61 1.59
C VAL A 75 -8.60 -2.16 1.71
N VAL A 76 -8.89 -3.29 1.06
CA VAL A 76 -10.22 -3.92 1.12
C VAL A 76 -10.55 -4.36 2.54
N ALA A 77 -9.64 -5.09 3.20
CA ALA A 77 -9.84 -5.56 4.57
C ALA A 77 -10.05 -4.40 5.54
N ARG A 78 -9.27 -3.32 5.40
CA ARG A 78 -9.40 -2.14 6.26
C ARG A 78 -10.68 -1.37 5.98
N GLY A 79 -11.09 -1.26 4.71
CA GLY A 79 -12.37 -0.66 4.33
C GLY A 79 -13.56 -1.38 4.97
N ILE A 80 -13.56 -2.72 4.96
CA ILE A 80 -14.60 -3.53 5.63
C ILE A 80 -14.62 -3.24 7.13
N GLN A 81 -13.46 -3.28 7.80
CA GLN A 81 -13.36 -2.98 9.23
C GLN A 81 -13.89 -1.59 9.60
N LEU A 82 -13.59 -0.58 8.78
CA LEU A 82 -14.05 0.79 9.01
C LEU A 82 -15.56 0.96 8.75
N SER A 83 -16.12 0.18 7.84
CA SER A 83 -17.56 0.21 7.55
C SER A 83 -18.43 -0.50 8.61
N GLY A 84 -17.82 -1.28 9.51
CA GLY A 84 -18.51 -1.94 10.62
C GLY A 84 -19.43 -3.09 10.21
N VAL A 85 -19.23 -3.67 9.03
CA VAL A 85 -19.88 -4.92 8.56
C VAL A 85 -19.07 -6.16 8.92
#